data_AF-A0AAE0VUR5-F1
#
_entry.id   AF-A0AAE0VUR5-F1
#
_cell.length_a   1.000
_cell.length_b   1.000
_cell.length_c   1.000
_cell.angle_alpha   90.00
_cell.angle_beta   90.00
_cell.angle_gamma   90.00
#
_symmetry.space_group_name_H-M   'P 1'
#
loop_
_entity.id
_entity.type
_entity.pdbx_description
1 polymer ?
#
loop_
_entity_poly.entity_id
_entity_poly.type
_entity_poly.pdbx_seq_one_letter_code
_entity_poly.pdbx_strand_id
1 'polypeptide(L)'
;MAVFGRSSKGHDNEGFIEEDDDEHLSESSNNSEDNMKDNRNSANHTLLSKGTAEPEEKSNDASDNQRPQSGTWDLFRETSENNLASSDIQLWNKIFVITKIITCFILFVFVLGCGVISKSTLLLMVTNIMPPNSRWNTSLKTASNHFRYGVKQTEVTWIWGLILVVSAPYVFSILNSLWRLIFKKTKTMAIFPLLIAIAVESLHSIGLLLFVFVILPNTNPLSGALLCLNICSIPSILGLMFLRDGDANTDTARNRLLRRMKLVAVIIISLTCHALWIYHIYTGSSESLGLLAIYICCPILISASWWENFVPQGDKFSRGLQKLKWSLRRRRTKISFIVNVWKLVLSIGIPAAIFGIDCENGPSCFNVFFFQDKNATLSTGTIGISEQVDIRKFESCNSLLPLILAGVNILSSAMCYKMSAVACKILAQPPSFALPLALTTPVTVAFVLGIYSRQSLTMPSGSGCVLNFPLWEGDYDIAWEVITAGIMGYLAFMLLTTHVWVSSNERMQREDK
;
A
#
# COMPACT_ATOMS: atom_id res chain seq x y z
N MET A 1 -31.37 45.62 -27.98
CA MET A 1 -32.82 45.89 -28.10
C MET A 1 -33.52 44.74 -27.36
N ALA A 2 -34.05 44.79 -26.15
CA ALA A 2 -34.21 45.75 -25.03
C ALA A 2 -34.17 44.88 -23.74
N VAL A 3 -33.28 45.12 -22.76
CA VAL A 3 -33.41 45.86 -21.47
C VAL A 3 -34.51 45.40 -20.48
N PHE A 4 -34.08 45.29 -19.21
CA PHE A 4 -34.73 45.01 -17.89
C PHE A 4 -34.71 43.53 -17.44
N GLY A 5 -34.13 43.10 -16.31
CA GLY A 5 -33.47 43.76 -15.19
C GLY A 5 -34.21 43.56 -13.86
N ARG A 6 -33.87 42.53 -13.06
CA ARG A 6 -33.70 42.62 -11.59
C ARG A 6 -33.26 41.30 -10.94
N SER A 7 -32.32 41.47 -10.02
CA SER A 7 -31.80 40.52 -9.03
C SER A 7 -32.87 40.03 -8.05
N SER A 8 -32.91 38.72 -7.80
CA SER A 8 -33.34 38.16 -6.52
C SER A 8 -32.52 36.90 -6.23
N LYS A 9 -32.01 36.81 -5.00
CA LYS A 9 -31.26 35.68 -4.46
C LYS A 9 -32.18 34.46 -4.39
N GLY A 10 -31.90 33.44 -5.18
CA GLY A 10 -32.54 32.13 -5.12
C GLY A 10 -31.62 31.13 -4.43
N HIS A 11 -32.09 30.58 -3.31
CA HIS A 11 -31.64 29.29 -2.80
C HIS A 11 -32.06 28.23 -3.82
N ASP A 12 -31.11 27.60 -4.51
CA ASP A 12 -31.37 26.40 -5.29
C ASP A 12 -30.81 25.19 -4.54
N ASN A 13 -31.73 24.52 -3.85
CA ASN A 13 -31.63 23.10 -3.53
C ASN A 13 -31.62 22.33 -4.85
N GLU A 14 -30.46 21.88 -5.30
CA GLU A 14 -30.37 20.78 -6.26
C GLU A 14 -29.90 19.53 -5.51
N GLY A 15 -30.86 18.66 -5.22
CA GLY A 15 -30.60 17.29 -4.79
C GLY A 15 -29.86 16.55 -5.88
N PHE A 16 -28.62 16.17 -5.60
CA PHE A 16 -27.89 15.18 -6.37
C PHE A 16 -27.86 13.90 -5.54
N ILE A 17 -28.42 12.84 -6.10
CA ILE A 17 -28.31 11.48 -5.58
C ILE A 17 -26.83 11.10 -5.68
N GLU A 18 -26.18 11.04 -4.52
CA GLU A 18 -24.82 10.54 -4.35
C GLU A 18 -24.93 9.02 -4.28
N GLU A 19 -24.59 8.34 -5.39
CA GLU A 19 -24.30 6.91 -5.33
C GLU A 19 -23.00 6.72 -4.54
N ASP A 20 -23.16 6.17 -3.35
CA ASP A 20 -22.14 5.67 -2.45
C ASP A 20 -21.14 4.78 -3.18
N ASP A 21 -19.92 5.27 -3.36
CA ASP A 21 -18.74 4.46 -3.64
C ASP A 21 -17.49 5.24 -3.19
N ASP A 22 -17.45 5.58 -1.90
CA ASP A 22 -16.23 5.93 -1.16
C ASP A 22 -16.33 5.35 0.27
N GLU A 23 -16.24 4.02 0.37
CA GLU A 23 -15.94 3.31 1.62
C GLU A 23 -14.51 3.67 2.08
N HIS A 24 -14.39 4.70 2.93
CA HIS A 24 -13.76 4.62 4.26
C HIS A 24 -13.81 6.00 4.93
N LEU A 25 -14.42 6.01 6.13
CA LEU A 25 -14.59 7.10 7.11
C LEU A 25 -15.88 7.93 6.96
N SER A 26 -16.99 7.33 7.40
CA SER A 26 -18.13 8.06 7.97
C SER A 26 -17.84 8.40 9.44
N GLU A 27 -17.67 9.68 9.76
CA GLU A 27 -17.93 10.20 11.11
C GLU A 27 -19.10 11.17 10.97
N SER A 28 -20.22 10.77 11.55
CA SER A 28 -21.49 11.50 11.57
C SER A 28 -21.36 12.78 12.39
N SER A 29 -21.66 13.90 11.75
CA SER A 29 -21.91 15.19 12.38
C SER A 29 -23.23 15.17 13.16
N ASN A 30 -23.17 15.15 14.49
CA ASN A 30 -24.29 15.59 15.32
C ASN A 30 -24.13 17.09 15.61
N ASN A 31 -24.85 17.91 14.83
CA ASN A 31 -25.27 19.24 15.25
C ASN A 31 -26.66 19.10 15.86
N SER A 32 -26.74 19.02 17.18
CA SER A 32 -27.90 19.38 17.98
C SER A 32 -27.40 19.53 19.42
N GLU A 33 -27.86 20.58 20.10
CA GLU A 33 -27.47 21.02 21.45
C GLU A 33 -26.25 21.95 21.52
N ASP A 34 -26.49 23.23 21.25
CA ASP A 34 -25.99 24.32 22.10
C ASP A 34 -26.79 25.59 21.82
N ASN A 35 -27.97 25.65 22.44
CA ASN A 35 -28.56 26.92 22.82
C ASN A 35 -28.96 26.76 24.28
N MET A 36 -28.57 27.76 25.09
CA MET A 36 -29.01 27.98 26.47
C MET A 36 -28.09 27.41 27.57
N LYS A 37 -27.11 28.22 27.97
CA LYS A 37 -26.74 28.47 29.38
C LYS A 37 -25.76 29.65 29.49
N ASP A 38 -26.32 30.85 29.43
CA ASP A 38 -25.71 32.05 29.99
C ASP A 38 -26.73 32.71 30.92
N ASN A 39 -26.58 32.47 32.22
CA ASN A 39 -26.76 33.45 33.31
C ASN A 39 -26.87 32.74 34.66
N ARG A 40 -25.80 32.83 35.43
CA ARG A 40 -25.85 32.78 36.90
C ARG A 40 -26.03 34.20 37.44
N ASN A 41 -26.76 34.27 38.54
CA ASN A 41 -26.96 35.39 39.48
C ASN A 41 -28.17 36.29 39.17
N SER A 42 -29.24 36.15 39.96
CA SER A 42 -29.58 37.14 40.99
C SER A 42 -30.88 36.78 41.74
N ALA A 43 -30.78 36.79 43.07
CA ALA A 43 -31.76 37.23 44.08
C ALA A 43 -33.25 36.82 44.04
N ASN A 44 -33.67 36.26 45.18
CA ASN A 44 -34.88 36.55 45.97
C ASN A 44 -36.26 36.57 45.27
N HIS A 45 -37.17 35.67 45.66
CA HIS A 45 -38.31 36.03 46.52
C HIS A 45 -39.16 34.80 46.93
N THR A 46 -39.41 34.77 48.23
CA THR A 46 -40.42 34.13 49.09
C THR A 46 -41.79 33.81 48.47
N LEU A 47 -42.40 32.66 48.81
CA LEU A 47 -43.66 32.52 49.59
C LEU A 47 -44.29 31.11 49.54
N LEU A 48 -44.59 30.58 50.75
CA LEU A 48 -45.75 29.77 51.21
C LEU A 48 -46.40 28.73 50.27
N SER A 49 -46.84 27.53 50.67
CA SER A 49 -47.43 27.04 51.93
C SER A 49 -47.75 25.53 51.70
N LYS A 50 -47.29 24.60 52.55
CA LYS A 50 -48.02 23.97 53.69
C LYS A 50 -48.87 22.73 53.29
N GLY A 51 -48.65 21.60 53.98
CA GLY A 51 -49.67 20.53 54.12
C GLY A 51 -49.16 19.10 54.13
N THR A 52 -48.82 18.60 55.32
CA THR A 52 -48.44 17.23 55.70
C THR A 52 -49.65 16.28 55.78
N ALA A 53 -49.49 14.98 55.42
CA ALA A 53 -49.90 13.79 56.21
C ALA A 53 -50.04 12.50 55.36
N GLU A 54 -49.24 11.49 55.69
CA GLU A 54 -49.42 10.03 55.48
C GLU A 54 -50.49 9.45 56.45
N PRO A 55 -50.81 8.13 56.48
CA PRO A 55 -50.80 7.08 55.44
C PRO A 55 -52.10 6.25 55.42
N GLU A 56 -52.35 5.40 54.40
CA GLU A 56 -53.10 4.14 54.60
C GLU A 56 -52.91 3.14 53.43
N GLU A 57 -53.06 1.86 53.75
CA GLU A 57 -52.43 0.68 53.16
C GLU A 57 -53.45 -0.22 52.42
N LYS A 58 -53.01 -0.90 51.32
CA LYS A 58 -53.59 -2.11 50.65
C LYS A 58 -54.97 -1.93 49.95
N SER A 59 -55.33 -2.58 48.84
CA SER A 59 -54.76 -3.65 48.00
C SER A 59 -55.65 -3.82 46.75
N ASN A 60 -55.03 -4.18 45.61
CA ASN A 60 -55.51 -4.96 44.45
C ASN A 60 -57.03 -4.97 44.12
N ASP A 61 -57.45 -4.54 42.92
CA ASP A 61 -57.51 -5.42 41.74
C ASP A 61 -57.96 -4.68 40.47
N ALA A 62 -57.76 -5.34 39.34
CA ALA A 62 -57.68 -4.84 37.98
C ALA A 62 -58.95 -4.27 37.31
N SER A 63 -58.66 -3.55 36.21
CA SER A 63 -59.43 -3.38 34.96
C SER A 63 -60.53 -2.31 34.89
N ASP A 64 -60.23 -1.17 34.26
CA ASP A 64 -61.16 -0.58 33.29
C ASP A 64 -60.42 0.18 32.16
N ASN A 65 -61.04 0.10 30.99
CA ASN A 65 -60.59 0.36 29.64
C ASN A 65 -60.00 1.74 29.36
N GLN A 66 -58.82 1.77 28.72
CA GLN A 66 -58.43 2.88 27.86
C GLN A 66 -58.40 2.41 26.39
N ARG A 67 -59.10 3.19 25.57
CA ARG A 67 -59.41 2.99 24.14
C ARG A 67 -58.16 2.68 23.29
N PRO A 68 -58.28 1.84 22.25
CA PRO A 68 -57.20 1.69 21.27
C PRO A 68 -57.14 2.96 20.42
N GLN A 69 -56.03 3.71 20.53
CA GLN A 69 -55.69 4.73 19.55
C GLN A 69 -55.30 4.02 18.25
N SER A 70 -56.16 4.16 17.25
CA SER A 70 -55.92 3.76 15.87
C SER A 70 -54.78 4.60 15.28
N GLY A 71 -53.60 4.00 15.19
CA GLY A 71 -52.42 4.50 14.48
C GLY A 71 -51.73 3.37 13.72
N THR A 72 -52.50 2.56 12.99
CA THR A 72 -52.06 1.38 12.23
C THR A 72 -51.59 1.74 10.81
N TRP A 73 -50.60 2.63 10.71
CA TRP A 73 -49.85 2.82 9.45
C TRP A 73 -48.36 2.49 9.56
N ASP A 74 -47.87 2.18 10.76
CA ASP A 74 -46.54 1.61 10.94
C ASP A 74 -46.65 0.07 11.09
N LEU A 75 -46.93 -0.58 9.96
CA LEU A 75 -47.08 -2.03 9.84
C LEU A 75 -45.76 -2.74 9.55
N PHE A 76 -44.63 -2.05 9.68
CA PHE A 76 -43.29 -2.63 9.62
C PHE A 76 -42.70 -2.81 11.03
N ARG A 77 -43.45 -3.47 11.91
CA ARG A 77 -42.77 -4.22 12.97
C ARG A 77 -42.29 -5.52 12.33
N GLU A 78 -40.98 -5.72 12.30
CA GLU A 78 -40.43 -7.08 12.25
C GLU A 78 -41.07 -7.83 13.42
N THR A 79 -42.10 -8.62 13.13
CA THR A 79 -42.57 -9.62 14.06
C THR A 79 -41.37 -10.53 14.30
N SER A 80 -40.83 -10.51 15.53
CA SER A 80 -39.86 -11.51 15.94
C SER A 80 -40.40 -12.87 15.50
N GLU A 81 -39.64 -13.59 14.67
CA GLU A 81 -40.05 -14.86 14.08
C GLU A 81 -40.25 -15.91 15.19
N ASN A 82 -41.36 -15.84 15.90
CA ASN A 82 -41.69 -16.72 17.02
C ASN A 82 -42.10 -18.14 16.54
N ASN A 83 -41.96 -18.43 15.24
CA ASN A 83 -42.37 -19.68 14.60
C ASN A 83 -41.21 -20.51 14.04
N LEU A 84 -39.95 -20.08 14.16
CA LEU A 84 -38.80 -20.91 13.79
C LEU A 84 -38.42 -21.82 14.97
N ALA A 85 -38.28 -23.12 14.71
CA ALA A 85 -37.77 -24.05 15.71
C ALA A 85 -36.37 -23.58 16.16
N SER A 86 -36.12 -23.57 17.47
CA SER A 86 -34.82 -23.14 18.02
C SER A 86 -33.64 -23.95 17.46
N SER A 87 -33.88 -25.17 16.98
CA SER A 87 -32.92 -26.02 16.26
C SER A 87 -32.53 -25.45 14.90
N ASP A 88 -33.46 -24.82 14.18
CA ASP A 88 -33.23 -24.30 12.83
C ASP A 88 -32.40 -23.02 12.89
N ILE A 89 -32.69 -22.14 13.86
CA ILE A 89 -31.88 -20.95 14.14
C ILE A 89 -30.44 -21.34 14.51
N GLN A 90 -30.26 -22.40 15.31
CA GLN A 90 -28.93 -22.92 15.64
C GLN A 90 -28.20 -23.52 14.43
N LEU A 91 -28.92 -24.22 13.54
CA LEU A 91 -28.34 -24.75 12.31
C LEU A 91 -27.89 -23.63 11.37
N TRP A 92 -28.73 -22.62 11.13
CA TRP A 92 -28.41 -21.46 10.30
C TRP A 92 -27.24 -20.64 10.86
N ASN A 93 -27.18 -20.44 12.17
CA ASN A 93 -26.05 -19.80 12.82
C ASN A 93 -24.75 -20.59 12.62
N LYS A 94 -24.78 -21.92 12.72
CA LYS A 94 -23.61 -22.77 12.43
C LYS A 94 -23.19 -22.67 10.96
N ILE A 95 -24.14 -22.72 10.02
CA ILE A 95 -23.88 -22.58 8.58
C ILE A 95 -23.26 -21.22 8.26
N PHE A 96 -23.77 -20.13 8.86
CA PHE A 96 -23.23 -18.78 8.68
C PHE A 96 -21.78 -18.68 9.16
N VAL A 97 -21.47 -19.21 10.34
CA VAL A 97 -20.10 -19.24 10.89
C VAL A 97 -19.16 -20.05 9.99
N ILE A 98 -19.60 -21.24 9.55
CA ILE A 98 -18.80 -22.10 8.65
C ILE A 98 -18.53 -21.36 7.33
N THR A 99 -19.55 -20.75 6.72
CA THR A 99 -19.42 -20.01 5.46
C THR A 99 -18.46 -18.83 5.59
N LYS A 100 -18.52 -18.11 6.72
CA LYS A 100 -17.58 -17.03 7.03
C LYS A 100 -16.14 -17.55 7.12
N ILE A 101 -15.91 -18.64 7.84
CA ILE A 101 -14.57 -19.25 7.99
C ILE A 101 -14.03 -19.68 6.62
N ILE A 102 -14.85 -20.37 5.82
CA ILE A 102 -14.47 -20.82 4.48
C ILE A 102 -14.12 -19.62 3.60
N THR A 103 -14.94 -18.56 3.60
CA THR A 103 -14.69 -17.34 2.83
C THR A 103 -13.38 -16.66 3.26
N CYS A 104 -13.16 -16.52 4.57
CA CYS A 104 -11.91 -15.95 5.10
C CYS A 104 -10.69 -16.78 4.69
N PHE A 105 -10.79 -18.11 4.73
CA PHE A 105 -9.71 -19.02 4.34
C PHE A 105 -9.41 -18.95 2.84
N ILE A 106 -10.43 -18.93 2.00
CA ILE A 106 -10.28 -18.76 0.54
C ILE A 106 -9.57 -17.44 0.25
N LEU A 107 -10.04 -16.32 0.82
CA LEU A 107 -9.42 -15.02 0.62
C LEU A 107 -7.97 -14.99 1.11
N PHE A 108 -7.69 -15.61 2.26
CA PHE A 108 -6.33 -15.74 2.79
C PHE A 108 -5.39 -16.43 1.78
N VAL A 109 -5.79 -17.60 1.25
CA VAL A 109 -4.98 -18.36 0.29
C VAL A 109 -4.79 -17.57 -1.01
N PHE A 110 -5.82 -16.90 -1.51
CA PHE A 110 -5.73 -16.09 -2.72
C PHE A 110 -4.79 -14.89 -2.53
N VAL A 111 -4.95 -14.12 -1.47
CA VAL A 111 -4.10 -12.93 -1.20
C VAL A 111 -2.64 -13.36 -1.00
N LEU A 112 -2.40 -14.40 -0.21
CA LEU A 112 -1.05 -14.92 0.02
C LEU A 112 -0.43 -15.47 -1.27
N GLY A 113 -1.16 -16.33 -1.99
CA GLY A 113 -0.68 -16.96 -3.22
C GLY A 113 -0.36 -15.94 -4.31
N CYS A 114 -1.29 -15.02 -4.59
CA CYS A 114 -1.06 -13.95 -5.57
C CYS A 114 0.08 -13.01 -5.16
N GLY A 115 0.20 -12.69 -3.87
CA GLY A 115 1.31 -11.89 -3.34
C GLY A 115 2.67 -12.57 -3.54
N VAL A 116 2.78 -13.86 -3.24
CA VAL A 116 4.01 -14.65 -3.39
C VAL A 116 4.38 -14.80 -4.87
N ILE A 117 3.42 -15.10 -5.75
CA ILE A 117 3.64 -15.19 -7.20
C ILE A 117 4.15 -13.86 -7.76
N SER A 118 3.51 -12.74 -7.40
CA SER A 118 3.94 -11.41 -7.84
C SER A 118 5.36 -11.09 -7.37
N LYS A 119 5.67 -11.23 -6.08
CA LYS A 119 7.03 -10.93 -5.60
C LYS A 119 8.08 -11.86 -6.19
N SER A 120 7.80 -13.15 -6.29
CA SER A 120 8.75 -14.12 -6.85
C SER A 120 9.04 -13.83 -8.31
N THR A 121 8.02 -13.58 -9.13
CA THR A 121 8.21 -13.24 -10.55
C THR A 121 8.95 -11.91 -10.73
N LEU A 122 8.72 -10.92 -9.87
CA LEU A 122 9.49 -9.66 -9.87
C LEU A 122 10.98 -9.93 -9.62
N LEU A 123 11.31 -10.68 -8.56
CA LEU A 123 12.70 -11.02 -8.24
C LEU A 123 13.36 -11.81 -9.37
N LEU A 124 12.64 -12.74 -10.01
CA LEU A 124 13.15 -13.49 -11.16
C LEU A 124 13.43 -12.61 -12.38
N MET A 125 12.57 -11.62 -12.66
CA MET A 125 12.83 -10.69 -13.77
C MET A 125 14.06 -9.82 -13.49
N VAL A 126 14.20 -9.33 -12.25
CA VAL A 126 15.32 -8.49 -11.83
C VAL A 126 16.65 -9.26 -11.86
N THR A 127 16.70 -10.52 -11.41
CA THR A 127 17.96 -11.29 -11.38
C THR A 127 18.57 -11.51 -12.76
N ASN A 128 17.75 -11.55 -13.81
CA ASN A 128 18.17 -11.71 -15.20
C ASN A 128 18.71 -10.41 -15.85
N ILE A 129 18.69 -9.29 -15.13
CA ILE A 129 19.25 -8.00 -15.58
C ILE A 129 20.61 -7.79 -14.92
N MET A 130 21.60 -7.24 -15.64
CA MET A 130 22.98 -7.03 -15.15
C MET A 130 23.62 -8.34 -14.65
N PRO A 131 23.86 -9.32 -15.54
CA PRO A 131 24.54 -10.56 -15.16
C PRO A 131 25.99 -10.28 -14.73
N PRO A 132 26.54 -11.04 -13.78
CA PRO A 132 27.92 -10.88 -13.34
C PRO A 132 28.90 -11.32 -14.45
N ASN A 133 29.91 -10.51 -14.72
CA ASN A 133 30.96 -10.80 -15.70
C ASN A 133 32.10 -11.60 -15.05
N SER A 134 32.49 -12.71 -15.68
CA SER A 134 33.48 -13.66 -15.17
C SER A 134 34.91 -13.11 -15.04
N ARG A 135 35.16 -11.87 -15.51
CA ARG A 135 36.49 -11.26 -15.50
C ARG A 135 36.75 -10.43 -14.23
N TRP A 136 35.70 -10.02 -13.50
CA TRP A 136 35.78 -9.17 -12.31
C TRP A 136 34.67 -9.53 -11.31
N ASN A 137 35.02 -10.12 -10.17
CA ASN A 137 34.09 -10.45 -9.07
C ASN A 137 33.67 -9.17 -8.28
N THR A 138 33.13 -8.16 -8.93
CA THR A 138 32.89 -6.82 -8.32
C THR A 138 31.43 -6.49 -8.06
N SER A 139 30.47 -7.30 -8.53
CA SER A 139 29.05 -7.12 -8.24
C SER A 139 28.67 -7.70 -6.87
N LEU A 140 27.78 -7.02 -6.12
CA LEU A 140 27.21 -7.53 -4.87
C LEU A 140 26.51 -8.90 -5.05
N LYS A 141 26.10 -9.22 -6.29
CA LYS A 141 25.59 -10.54 -6.71
C LYS A 141 26.59 -11.69 -6.54
N THR A 142 27.88 -11.39 -6.60
CA THR A 142 28.97 -12.38 -6.54
C THR A 142 29.80 -12.22 -5.26
N ALA A 143 29.63 -11.13 -4.51
CA ALA A 143 30.36 -10.85 -3.27
C ALA A 143 30.19 -11.95 -2.21
N SER A 144 29.08 -12.69 -2.21
CA SER A 144 28.89 -13.83 -1.32
C SER A 144 29.51 -15.14 -1.83
N ASN A 145 30.12 -15.19 -3.03
CA ASN A 145 30.67 -16.40 -3.68
C ASN A 145 29.74 -17.62 -3.76
N HIS A 146 28.46 -17.46 -3.45
CA HIS A 146 27.50 -18.54 -3.29
C HIS A 146 26.51 -18.66 -4.43
N PHE A 147 26.50 -17.76 -5.42
CA PHE A 147 25.55 -17.83 -6.53
C PHE A 147 26.24 -17.88 -7.90
N ARG A 148 26.05 -18.98 -8.64
CA ARG A 148 26.44 -19.08 -10.06
C ARG A 148 25.28 -18.69 -10.97
N TYR A 149 25.51 -17.70 -11.82
CA TYR A 149 24.52 -17.25 -12.81
C TYR A 149 24.82 -17.88 -14.17
N GLY A 150 23.82 -18.50 -14.80
CA GLY A 150 23.97 -19.12 -16.13
C GLY A 150 23.88 -18.13 -17.30
N VAL A 151 23.46 -16.89 -17.05
CA VAL A 151 23.27 -15.83 -18.05
C VAL A 151 24.48 -14.91 -18.04
N LYS A 152 25.03 -14.59 -19.23
CA LYS A 152 26.22 -13.74 -19.40
C LYS A 152 25.93 -12.38 -20.06
N GLN A 153 24.72 -12.19 -20.58
CA GLN A 153 24.33 -11.01 -21.36
C GLN A 153 22.95 -10.52 -20.91
N THR A 154 22.74 -9.21 -20.94
CA THR A 154 21.43 -8.64 -20.61
C THR A 154 20.58 -8.59 -21.86
N GLU A 155 19.43 -9.26 -21.87
CA GLU A 155 18.47 -9.08 -22.95
C GLU A 155 17.53 -7.90 -22.67
N VAL A 156 17.33 -7.06 -23.68
CA VAL A 156 16.46 -5.86 -23.62
C VAL A 156 15.02 -6.22 -23.22
N THR A 157 14.56 -7.42 -23.56
CA THR A 157 13.19 -7.89 -23.29
C THR A 157 12.91 -8.01 -21.79
N TRP A 158 13.91 -8.34 -20.95
CA TRP A 158 13.74 -8.35 -19.48
C TRP A 158 13.54 -6.95 -18.92
N ILE A 159 14.25 -5.96 -19.48
CA ILE A 159 14.12 -4.55 -19.11
C ILE A 159 12.71 -4.07 -19.44
N TRP A 160 12.22 -4.34 -20.66
CA TRP A 160 10.84 -4.01 -21.04
C TRP A 160 9.80 -4.76 -20.23
N GLY A 161 10.05 -6.03 -19.86
CA GLY A 161 9.19 -6.78 -18.95
C GLY A 161 9.01 -6.07 -17.60
N LEU A 162 10.09 -5.57 -17.00
CA LEU A 162 10.00 -4.76 -15.78
C LEU A 162 9.34 -3.40 -15.99
N ILE A 163 9.59 -2.72 -17.12
CA ILE A 163 8.89 -1.47 -17.46
C ILE A 163 7.38 -1.71 -17.49
N LEU A 164 6.91 -2.81 -18.09
CA LEU A 164 5.50 -3.18 -18.10
C LEU A 164 4.96 -3.42 -16.69
N VAL A 165 5.69 -4.14 -15.85
CA VAL A 165 5.29 -4.42 -14.45
C VAL A 165 5.15 -3.13 -13.65
N VAL A 166 6.13 -2.23 -13.71
CA VAL A 166 6.13 -0.97 -12.95
C VAL A 166 5.08 0.01 -13.50
N SER A 167 4.83 0.00 -14.80
CA SER A 167 3.86 0.91 -15.44
C SER A 167 2.40 0.46 -15.33
N ALA A 168 2.13 -0.85 -15.20
CA ALA A 168 0.79 -1.41 -15.10
C ALA A 168 -0.14 -0.72 -14.06
N PRO A 169 0.26 -0.48 -12.79
CA PRO A 169 -0.61 0.22 -11.84
C PRO A 169 -0.95 1.65 -12.28
N TYR A 170 -0.03 2.34 -12.97
CA TYR A 170 -0.29 3.68 -13.50
C TYR A 170 -1.28 3.63 -14.64
N VAL A 171 -1.16 2.67 -15.55
CA VAL A 171 -2.13 2.45 -16.64
C VAL A 171 -3.54 2.18 -16.09
N PHE A 172 -3.69 1.27 -15.13
CA PHE A 172 -4.99 0.99 -14.50
C PHE A 172 -5.57 2.23 -13.80
N SER A 173 -4.74 3.04 -13.15
CA SER A 173 -5.18 4.26 -12.48
C SER A 173 -5.56 5.37 -13.47
N ILE A 174 -4.86 5.48 -14.62
CA ILE A 174 -5.23 6.36 -15.73
C ILE A 174 -6.58 5.96 -16.29
N LEU A 175 -6.81 4.66 -16.59
CA LEU A 175 -8.07 4.16 -17.11
C LEU A 175 -9.24 4.45 -16.16
N ASN A 176 -9.08 4.16 -14.87
CA ASN A 176 -10.11 4.45 -13.86
C ASN A 176 -10.39 5.95 -13.72
N SER A 177 -9.35 6.79 -13.82
CA SER A 177 -9.51 8.24 -13.75
C SER A 177 -10.16 8.78 -15.02
N LEU A 178 -9.79 8.25 -16.19
CA LEU A 178 -10.37 8.59 -17.48
C LEU A 178 -11.86 8.25 -17.53
N TRP A 179 -12.25 7.06 -17.07
CA TRP A 179 -13.64 6.67 -16.92
C TRP A 179 -14.43 7.70 -16.10
N ARG A 180 -13.92 8.09 -14.94
CA ARG A 180 -14.56 9.12 -14.10
C ARG A 180 -14.60 10.50 -14.77
N LEU A 181 -13.60 10.87 -15.56
CA LEU A 181 -13.59 12.16 -16.26
C LEU A 181 -14.61 12.23 -17.39
N ILE A 182 -14.88 11.09 -18.05
CA ILE A 182 -15.88 10.99 -19.12
C ILE A 182 -17.30 11.04 -18.53
N PHE A 183 -17.56 10.28 -17.46
CA PHE A 183 -18.92 10.08 -16.96
C PHE A 183 -19.33 10.97 -15.77
N LYS A 184 -18.37 11.54 -15.01
CA LYS A 184 -18.68 12.34 -13.81
C LYS A 184 -18.21 13.79 -13.96
N LYS A 185 -19.04 14.75 -13.55
CA LYS A 185 -18.64 16.16 -13.41
C LYS A 185 -17.58 16.28 -12.31
N THR A 186 -16.45 16.89 -12.64
CA THR A 186 -15.31 17.03 -11.72
C THR A 186 -14.91 18.50 -11.57
N LYS A 187 -14.55 18.89 -10.34
CA LYS A 187 -14.17 20.27 -10.00
C LYS A 187 -12.97 20.76 -10.81
N THR A 188 -12.85 22.07 -10.97
CA THR A 188 -11.72 22.71 -11.67
C THR A 188 -10.40 22.45 -10.95
N MET A 189 -9.32 22.32 -11.70
CA MET A 189 -7.99 22.10 -11.10
C MET A 189 -7.39 23.40 -10.61
N ALA A 190 -6.59 23.31 -9.54
CA ALA A 190 -5.64 24.36 -9.17
C ALA A 190 -4.22 23.90 -9.48
N ILE A 191 -3.39 24.84 -9.93
CA ILE A 191 -2.02 24.59 -10.37
C ILE A 191 -1.11 24.26 -9.18
N PHE A 192 -1.23 24.99 -8.06
CA PHE A 192 -0.33 24.80 -6.92
C PHE A 192 -0.37 23.38 -6.31
N PRO A 193 -1.54 22.78 -6.00
CA PRO A 193 -1.61 21.40 -5.53
C PRO A 193 -1.10 20.39 -6.57
N LEU A 194 -1.30 20.66 -7.86
CA LEU A 194 -0.80 19.82 -8.94
C LEU A 194 0.74 19.83 -8.98
N LEU A 195 1.38 20.99 -8.86
CA LEU A 195 2.85 21.10 -8.85
C LEU A 195 3.46 20.32 -7.68
N ILE A 196 2.88 20.43 -6.48
CA ILE A 196 3.36 19.68 -5.32
C ILE A 196 3.15 18.18 -5.53
N ALA A 197 1.99 17.76 -6.04
CA ALA A 197 1.74 16.36 -6.35
C ALA A 197 2.75 15.82 -7.37
N ILE A 198 3.01 16.54 -8.47
CA ILE A 198 4.02 16.15 -9.46
C ILE A 198 5.41 16.05 -8.82
N ALA A 199 5.80 16.99 -7.97
CA ALA A 199 7.12 16.97 -7.32
C ALA A 199 7.29 15.74 -6.40
N VAL A 200 6.35 15.51 -5.48
CA VAL A 200 6.40 14.36 -4.55
C VAL A 200 6.36 13.04 -5.30
N GLU A 201 5.52 12.95 -6.32
CA GLU A 201 5.33 11.73 -7.08
C GLU A 201 6.48 11.46 -8.06
N SER A 202 7.18 12.51 -8.50
CA SER A 202 8.44 12.37 -9.25
C SER A 202 9.53 11.80 -8.36
N LEU A 203 9.70 12.33 -7.14
CA LEU A 203 10.67 11.81 -6.17
C LEU A 203 10.44 10.33 -5.87
N HIS A 204 9.19 9.96 -5.60
CA HIS A 204 8.81 8.56 -5.40
C HIS A 204 9.13 7.69 -6.63
N SER A 205 8.77 8.14 -7.83
CA SER A 205 8.96 7.36 -9.06
C SER A 205 10.45 7.19 -9.41
N ILE A 206 11.26 8.24 -9.22
CA ILE A 206 12.71 8.18 -9.38
C ILE A 206 13.32 7.17 -8.41
N GLY A 207 12.96 7.24 -7.12
CA GLY A 207 13.42 6.29 -6.11
C GLY A 207 13.02 4.84 -6.42
N LEU A 208 11.78 4.62 -6.89
CA LEU A 208 11.30 3.29 -7.27
C LEU A 208 12.04 2.73 -8.49
N LEU A 209 12.27 3.53 -9.52
CA LEU A 209 12.92 3.10 -10.76
C LEU A 209 14.40 2.82 -10.53
N LEU A 210 15.11 3.66 -9.76
CA LEU A 210 16.48 3.38 -9.34
C LEU A 210 16.55 2.13 -8.46
N PHE A 211 15.58 1.92 -7.56
CA PHE A 211 15.53 0.71 -6.76
C PHE A 211 15.36 -0.56 -7.60
N VAL A 212 14.44 -0.55 -8.57
CA VAL A 212 14.12 -1.72 -9.41
C VAL A 212 15.18 -2.00 -10.48
N PHE A 213 15.78 -0.99 -11.08
CA PHE A 213 16.72 -1.15 -12.21
C PHE A 213 18.20 -1.04 -11.83
N VAL A 214 18.53 -0.53 -10.63
CA VAL A 214 19.92 -0.40 -10.16
C VAL A 214 20.17 -1.22 -8.89
N ILE A 215 19.38 -1.03 -7.83
CA ILE A 215 19.68 -1.69 -6.53
C ILE A 215 19.33 -3.20 -6.58
N LEU A 216 18.10 -3.54 -6.95
CA LEU A 216 17.67 -4.95 -6.98
C LEU A 216 18.51 -5.80 -7.94
N PRO A 217 18.86 -5.36 -9.17
CA PRO A 217 19.70 -6.15 -10.07
C PRO A 217 21.15 -6.24 -9.62
N ASN A 218 21.64 -5.39 -8.71
CA ASN A 218 23.00 -5.53 -8.16
C ASN A 218 23.05 -6.38 -6.89
N THR A 219 21.89 -6.76 -6.34
CA THR A 219 21.82 -7.52 -5.09
C THR A 219 21.38 -8.96 -5.35
N ASN A 220 21.80 -9.87 -4.47
CA ASN A 220 21.30 -11.24 -4.48
C ASN A 220 19.77 -11.24 -4.29
N PRO A 221 19.01 -12.13 -4.95
CA PRO A 221 17.55 -12.15 -4.87
C PRO A 221 16.98 -12.30 -3.45
N LEU A 222 17.68 -13.01 -2.57
CA LEU A 222 17.32 -13.10 -1.15
C LEU A 222 17.46 -11.74 -0.44
N SER A 223 18.62 -11.10 -0.59
CA SER A 223 18.90 -9.76 -0.06
C SER A 223 17.91 -8.74 -0.63
N GLY A 224 17.63 -8.79 -1.94
CA GLY A 224 16.65 -7.94 -2.61
C GLY A 224 15.23 -8.08 -2.05
N ALA A 225 14.79 -9.30 -1.74
CA ALA A 225 13.51 -9.54 -1.09
C ALA A 225 13.41 -8.88 0.30
N LEU A 226 14.47 -8.98 1.10
CA LEU A 226 14.56 -8.37 2.42
C LEU A 226 14.68 -6.83 2.36
N LEU A 227 15.40 -6.31 1.36
CA LEU A 227 15.54 -4.87 1.12
C LEU A 227 14.20 -4.17 0.86
N CYS A 228 13.23 -4.88 0.29
CA CYS A 228 11.89 -4.35 0.05
C CYS A 228 11.14 -3.98 1.35
N LEU A 229 11.63 -4.41 2.52
CA LEU A 229 11.04 -4.09 3.82
C LEU A 229 11.50 -2.73 4.39
N ASN A 230 12.53 -2.11 3.81
CA ASN A 230 13.18 -0.91 4.36
C ASN A 230 12.47 0.43 4.04
N ILE A 231 11.18 0.41 3.73
CA ILE A 231 10.43 1.60 3.24
C ILE A 231 9.79 2.40 4.39
N CYS A 232 10.07 2.06 5.66
CA CYS A 232 9.37 2.62 6.82
C CYS A 232 9.86 4.00 7.32
N SER A 233 10.87 4.61 6.68
CA SER A 233 11.57 5.79 7.21
C SER A 233 10.69 7.04 7.36
N ILE A 234 10.11 7.57 6.27
CA ILE A 234 9.26 8.78 6.33
C ILE A 234 7.96 8.56 7.13
N PRO A 235 7.21 7.46 6.93
CA PRO A 235 6.05 7.13 7.76
C PRO A 235 6.29 7.22 9.27
N SER A 236 7.43 6.71 9.74
CA SER A 236 7.76 6.66 11.17
C SER A 236 8.03 8.06 11.73
N ILE A 237 8.74 8.89 10.97
CA ILE A 237 9.04 10.29 11.33
C ILE A 237 7.74 11.12 11.35
N LEU A 238 6.91 11.01 10.31
CA LEU A 238 5.64 11.73 10.24
C LEU A 238 4.66 11.29 11.33
N GLY A 239 4.58 9.99 11.61
CA GLY A 239 3.77 9.46 12.70
C GLY A 239 4.19 9.97 14.07
N LEU A 240 5.49 10.18 14.30
CA LEU A 240 6.00 10.78 15.54
C LEU A 240 5.72 12.27 15.61
N MET A 241 5.97 13.01 14.54
CA MET A 241 5.77 14.46 14.46
C MET A 241 4.31 14.87 14.59
N PHE A 242 3.41 14.08 14.02
CA PHE A 242 2.00 14.39 13.92
C PHE A 242 1.12 13.38 14.65
N LEU A 243 1.62 12.84 15.76
CA LEU A 243 0.86 11.91 16.57
C LEU A 243 -0.46 12.57 17.01
N ARG A 244 -1.59 12.01 16.57
CA ARG A 244 -2.93 12.42 16.99
C ARG A 244 -3.01 12.32 18.52
N ASP A 245 -3.23 13.46 19.17
CA ASP A 245 -3.79 13.47 20.51
C ASP A 245 -5.21 12.88 20.36
N GLY A 246 -5.41 11.67 20.86
CA GLY A 246 -6.74 11.07 20.89
C GLY A 246 -7.69 11.94 21.69
N ASP A 247 -9.00 11.71 21.54
CA ASP A 247 -10.01 12.44 22.29
C ASP A 247 -9.60 12.50 23.76
N ALA A 248 -9.42 13.72 24.26
CA ALA A 248 -8.84 13.99 25.57
C ALA A 248 -9.62 13.31 26.72
N ASN A 249 -10.83 12.82 26.43
CA ASN A 249 -11.75 12.20 27.36
C ASN A 249 -11.50 10.70 27.60
N THR A 250 -10.82 9.97 26.70
CA THR A 250 -10.63 8.50 26.82
C THR A 250 -9.16 8.06 26.82
N ASP A 251 -8.26 8.86 26.22
CA ASP A 251 -6.86 8.47 26.09
C ASP A 251 -6.04 8.88 27.33
N THR A 252 -5.65 7.90 28.16
CA THR A 252 -4.78 8.12 29.31
C THR A 252 -3.41 8.62 28.86
N ALA A 253 -2.76 9.51 29.63
CA ALA A 253 -1.39 9.98 29.37
C ALA A 253 -0.38 8.83 29.13
N ARG A 254 -0.59 7.69 29.82
CA ARG A 254 0.17 6.45 29.64
C ARG A 254 0.07 5.89 28.21
N ASN A 255 -1.12 5.89 27.61
CA ASN A 255 -1.33 5.36 26.25
C ASN A 255 -0.67 6.26 25.21
N ARG A 256 -0.73 7.59 25.39
CA ARG A 256 -0.01 8.54 24.54
C ARG A 256 1.51 8.32 24.61
N LEU A 257 2.06 8.14 25.82
CA LEU A 257 3.48 7.85 26.01
C LEU A 257 3.88 6.52 25.34
N LEU A 258 3.09 5.46 25.51
CA LEU A 258 3.33 4.16 24.87
C LEU A 258 3.35 4.27 23.33
N ARG A 259 2.42 5.03 22.73
CA ARG A 259 2.42 5.28 21.27
C ARG A 259 3.67 6.03 20.81
N ARG A 260 4.11 7.05 21.56
CA ARG A 260 5.37 7.78 21.26
C ARG A 260 6.59 6.88 21.37
N MET A 261 6.72 6.12 22.46
CA MET A 261 7.84 5.19 22.66
C MET A 261 7.90 4.14 21.56
N LYS A 262 6.75 3.62 21.13
CA LYS A 262 6.66 2.69 20.00
C LYS A 262 7.20 3.31 18.71
N LEU A 263 6.79 4.53 18.36
CA LEU A 263 7.27 5.20 17.14
C LEU A 263 8.77 5.51 17.18
N VAL A 264 9.28 5.94 18.35
CA VAL A 264 10.72 6.13 18.56
C VAL A 264 11.48 4.81 18.38
N ALA A 265 10.97 3.70 18.92
CA ALA A 265 11.56 2.38 18.71
C ALA A 265 11.58 1.98 17.24
N VAL A 266 10.51 2.24 16.48
CA VAL A 266 10.47 1.97 15.02
C VAL A 266 11.53 2.78 14.27
N ILE A 267 11.73 4.05 14.63
CA ILE A 267 12.77 4.90 14.02
C ILE A 267 14.16 4.32 14.32
N ILE A 268 14.43 3.94 15.57
CA ILE A 268 15.73 3.35 15.97
C ILE A 268 15.98 2.05 15.18
N ILE A 269 15.00 1.13 15.15
CA ILE A 269 15.10 -0.13 14.41
C ILE A 269 15.31 0.11 12.91
N SER A 270 14.65 1.13 12.34
CA SER A 270 14.82 1.49 10.94
C SER A 270 16.24 2.03 10.67
N LEU A 271 16.77 2.90 11.53
CA LEU A 271 18.13 3.44 11.41
C LEU A 271 19.20 2.36 11.56
N THR A 272 19.05 1.45 12.51
CA THR A 272 19.98 0.31 12.68
C THR A 272 19.93 -0.61 11.47
N CYS A 273 18.74 -0.86 10.90
CA CYS A 273 18.61 -1.60 9.65
C CYS A 273 19.37 -0.92 8.49
N HIS A 274 19.20 0.39 8.30
CA HIS A 274 19.93 1.13 7.25
C HIS A 274 21.44 1.04 7.46
N ALA A 275 21.91 1.16 8.72
CA ALA A 275 23.33 1.07 9.05
C ALA A 275 23.94 -0.31 8.73
N LEU A 276 23.23 -1.41 9.03
CA LEU A 276 23.70 -2.75 8.69
C LEU A 276 23.79 -2.97 7.18
N TRP A 277 22.82 -2.45 6.42
CA TRP A 277 22.88 -2.54 4.96
C TRP A 277 23.98 -1.68 4.35
N ILE A 278 24.22 -0.48 4.89
CA ILE A 278 25.35 0.36 4.51
C ILE A 278 26.66 -0.40 4.73
N TYR A 279 26.80 -1.05 5.89
CA TYR A 279 27.96 -1.86 6.21
C TYR A 279 28.13 -3.03 5.23
N HIS A 280 27.06 -3.79 4.97
CA HIS A 280 27.08 -4.92 4.03
C HIS A 280 27.47 -4.50 2.60
N ILE A 281 26.96 -3.37 2.12
CA ILE A 281 27.29 -2.84 0.78
C ILE A 281 28.73 -2.33 0.74
N TYR A 282 29.18 -1.65 1.80
CA TYR A 282 30.54 -1.12 1.90
C TYR A 282 31.59 -2.24 1.91
N THR A 283 31.32 -3.36 2.60
CA THR A 283 32.24 -4.51 2.62
C THR A 283 32.16 -5.34 1.34
N GLY A 284 31.00 -5.39 0.70
CA GLY A 284 30.74 -6.21 -0.49
C GLY A 284 31.03 -5.55 -1.84
N SER A 285 31.14 -4.21 -1.91
CA SER A 285 31.43 -3.49 -3.16
C SER A 285 32.79 -2.79 -3.12
N SER A 286 33.59 -2.96 -4.16
CA SER A 286 34.82 -2.18 -4.36
C SER A 286 34.47 -0.73 -4.72
N GLU A 287 34.53 0.17 -3.73
CA GLU A 287 34.63 1.64 -3.84
C GLU A 287 33.62 2.41 -4.73
N SER A 288 32.38 1.94 -4.89
CA SER A 288 31.35 2.71 -5.60
C SER A 288 30.52 3.59 -4.65
N LEU A 289 31.05 4.77 -4.31
CA LEU A 289 30.34 5.78 -3.49
C LEU A 289 28.93 6.11 -4.05
N GLY A 290 28.78 6.08 -5.38
CA GLY A 290 27.51 6.30 -6.06
C GLY A 290 26.45 5.24 -5.75
N LEU A 291 26.82 3.96 -5.74
CA LEU A 291 25.91 2.86 -5.42
C LEU A 291 25.43 2.94 -3.97
N LEU A 292 26.36 3.27 -3.05
CA LEU A 292 26.02 3.50 -1.64
C LEU A 292 25.07 4.69 -1.45
N ALA A 293 25.29 5.79 -2.15
CA ALA A 293 24.40 6.96 -2.09
C ALA A 293 22.99 6.63 -2.60
N ILE A 294 22.90 5.94 -3.74
CA ILE A 294 21.62 5.52 -4.34
C ILE A 294 20.88 4.57 -3.40
N TYR A 295 21.62 3.64 -2.77
CA TYR A 295 21.06 2.71 -1.79
C TYR A 295 20.36 3.44 -0.62
N ILE A 296 21.00 4.47 -0.04
CA ILE A 296 20.44 5.22 1.09
C ILE A 296 19.25 6.07 0.62
N CYS A 297 19.38 6.74 -0.53
CA CYS A 297 18.37 7.68 -1.00
C CYS A 297 17.09 6.99 -1.47
N CYS A 298 17.16 5.83 -2.15
CA CYS A 298 15.98 5.23 -2.78
C CYS A 298 14.85 4.85 -1.79
N PRO A 299 15.09 4.11 -0.68
CA PRO A 299 14.03 3.78 0.27
C PRO A 299 13.37 5.02 0.88
N ILE A 300 14.16 6.07 1.16
CA ILE A 300 13.67 7.35 1.66
C ILE A 300 12.74 8.00 0.63
N LEU A 301 13.18 8.12 -0.63
CA LEU A 301 12.37 8.68 -1.72
C LEU A 301 11.08 7.89 -1.95
N ILE A 302 11.13 6.56 -1.94
CA ILE A 302 9.95 5.69 -2.11
C ILE A 302 8.94 5.96 -0.98
N SER A 303 9.42 6.09 0.26
CA SER A 303 8.60 6.31 1.45
C SER A 303 7.87 7.67 1.47
N ALA A 304 8.29 8.62 0.62
CA ALA A 304 7.68 9.95 0.56
C ALA A 304 6.23 9.91 0.09
N SER A 305 5.84 8.94 -0.74
CA SER A 305 4.47 8.77 -1.25
C SER A 305 3.41 8.55 -0.16
N TRP A 306 3.81 8.10 1.03
CA TRP A 306 2.90 7.71 2.11
C TRP A 306 2.50 8.87 3.02
N TRP A 307 3.01 10.08 2.77
CA TRP A 307 2.85 11.22 3.66
C TRP A 307 1.38 11.54 3.98
N GLU A 308 0.46 11.40 3.02
CA GLU A 308 -0.96 11.71 3.20
C GLU A 308 -1.62 10.91 4.33
N ASN A 309 -1.13 9.70 4.61
CA ASN A 309 -1.67 8.81 5.63
C ASN A 309 -1.34 9.26 7.05
N PHE A 310 -0.24 9.99 7.23
CA PHE A 310 0.28 10.36 8.56
C PHE A 310 -0.01 11.81 8.95
N VAL A 311 -0.70 12.59 8.11
CA VAL A 311 -1.13 13.96 8.46
C VAL A 311 -2.49 13.94 9.17
N PRO A 312 -2.56 14.27 10.48
CA PRO A 312 -3.77 14.30 11.29
C PRO A 312 -4.61 15.53 10.95
N GLN A 313 -5.87 15.52 11.39
CA GLN A 313 -6.76 16.67 11.36
C GLN A 313 -6.70 17.38 12.72
N GLY A 314 -6.38 18.68 12.79
CA GLY A 314 -6.48 19.48 14.03
C GLY A 314 -5.27 20.33 14.45
N ASP A 315 -4.02 19.91 14.21
CA ASP A 315 -2.87 20.66 14.78
C ASP A 315 -2.49 21.94 14.03
N LYS A 316 -2.11 23.00 14.77
CA LYS A 316 -1.72 24.31 14.22
C LYS A 316 -0.57 24.24 13.22
N PHE A 317 0.40 23.34 13.44
CA PHE A 317 1.57 23.11 12.58
C PHE A 317 1.24 22.33 11.31
N SER A 318 0.29 21.39 11.37
CA SER A 318 -0.12 20.60 10.20
C SER A 318 -1.20 21.30 9.36
N ARG A 319 -1.72 22.47 9.75
CA ARG A 319 -2.74 23.22 8.98
C ARG A 319 -2.39 23.42 7.51
N GLY A 320 -1.13 23.69 7.18
CA GLY A 320 -0.70 23.84 5.78
C GLY A 320 -0.80 22.53 5.00
N LEU A 321 -0.28 21.45 5.58
CA LEU A 321 -0.27 20.11 5.01
C LEU A 321 -1.68 19.49 4.95
N GLN A 322 -2.53 19.80 5.92
CA GLN A 322 -3.96 19.45 5.94
C GLN A 322 -4.71 20.16 4.82
N LYS A 323 -4.51 21.48 4.66
CA LYS A 323 -5.12 22.24 3.56
C LYS A 323 -4.71 21.66 2.21
N LEU A 324 -3.44 21.31 2.05
CA LEU A 324 -2.93 20.65 0.84
C LEU A 324 -3.61 19.29 0.62
N LYS A 325 -3.63 18.41 1.63
CA LYS A 325 -4.29 17.10 1.60
C LYS A 325 -5.76 17.21 1.20
N TRP A 326 -6.52 18.13 1.81
CA TRP A 326 -7.92 18.33 1.48
C TRP A 326 -8.11 18.86 0.05
N SER A 327 -7.25 19.79 -0.35
CA SER A 327 -7.18 20.32 -1.71
C SER A 327 -6.89 19.25 -2.77
N LEU A 328 -6.00 18.30 -2.47
CA LEU A 328 -5.66 17.17 -3.32
C LEU A 328 -6.85 16.19 -3.41
N ARG A 329 -7.43 15.81 -2.27
CA ARG A 329 -8.61 14.91 -2.21
C ARG A 329 -9.79 15.43 -3.03
N ARG A 330 -10.15 16.71 -2.87
CA ARG A 330 -11.27 17.33 -3.60
C ARG A 330 -11.08 17.36 -5.12
N ARG A 331 -9.84 17.22 -5.61
CA ARG A 331 -9.45 17.30 -7.03
C ARG A 331 -8.75 16.02 -7.51
N ARG A 332 -8.89 14.92 -6.76
CA ARG A 332 -8.09 13.70 -6.89
C ARG A 332 -8.15 13.12 -8.29
N THR A 333 -9.32 13.06 -8.92
CA THR A 333 -9.48 12.45 -10.25
C THR A 333 -8.61 13.11 -11.32
N LYS A 334 -8.65 14.45 -11.44
CA LYS A 334 -7.84 15.17 -12.46
C LYS A 334 -6.36 15.17 -12.12
N ILE A 335 -6.01 15.38 -10.84
CA ILE A 335 -4.62 15.38 -10.39
C ILE A 335 -4.00 14.00 -10.60
N SER A 336 -4.70 12.93 -10.19
CA SER A 336 -4.25 11.56 -10.36
C SER A 336 -4.08 11.20 -11.83
N PHE A 337 -4.98 11.64 -12.72
CA PHE A 337 -4.82 11.41 -14.15
C PHE A 337 -3.50 12.00 -14.67
N ILE A 338 -3.23 13.29 -14.42
CA ILE A 338 -2.01 13.96 -14.91
C ILE A 338 -0.76 13.38 -14.26
N VAL A 339 -0.79 13.16 -12.94
CA VAL A 339 0.33 12.58 -12.19
C VAL A 339 0.66 11.18 -12.72
N ASN A 340 -0.32 10.31 -12.95
CA ASN A 340 -0.05 8.96 -13.44
C ASN A 340 0.46 8.96 -14.90
N VAL A 341 -0.01 9.88 -15.75
CA VAL A 341 0.57 10.08 -17.09
C VAL A 341 2.04 10.49 -16.99
N TRP A 342 2.35 11.42 -16.08
CA TRP A 342 3.73 11.84 -15.81
C TRP A 342 4.59 10.67 -15.29
N LYS A 343 4.08 9.87 -14.34
CA LYS A 343 4.76 8.65 -13.87
C LYS A 343 5.01 7.65 -14.98
N LEU A 344 4.08 7.50 -15.92
CA LEU A 344 4.26 6.63 -17.08
C LEU A 344 5.42 7.12 -17.96
N VAL A 345 5.52 8.43 -18.22
CA VAL A 345 6.66 9.04 -18.93
C VAL A 345 7.98 8.74 -18.20
N LEU A 346 8.03 8.94 -16.87
CA LEU A 346 9.20 8.62 -16.06
C LEU A 346 9.58 7.13 -16.12
N SER A 347 8.58 6.23 -16.11
CA SER A 347 8.80 4.78 -16.12
C SER A 347 9.45 4.26 -17.40
N ILE A 348 9.33 4.99 -18.51
CA ILE A 348 10.02 4.69 -19.77
C ILE A 348 11.35 5.48 -19.84
N GLY A 349 11.31 6.77 -19.49
CA GLY A 349 12.45 7.68 -19.65
C GLY A 349 13.64 7.36 -18.74
N ILE A 350 13.41 6.99 -17.48
CA ILE A 350 14.51 6.71 -16.54
C ILE A 350 15.26 5.42 -16.90
N PRO A 351 14.59 4.28 -17.16
CA PRO A 351 15.29 3.09 -17.65
C PRO A 351 16.03 3.34 -18.97
N ALA A 352 15.42 4.10 -19.90
CA ALA A 352 16.10 4.50 -21.14
C ALA A 352 17.36 5.34 -20.88
N ALA A 353 17.34 6.20 -19.86
CA ALA A 353 18.53 6.96 -19.44
C ALA A 353 19.59 6.05 -18.80
N ILE A 354 19.20 5.14 -17.90
CA ILE A 354 20.11 4.21 -17.21
C ILE A 354 20.84 3.31 -18.21
N PHE A 355 20.12 2.73 -19.18
CA PHE A 355 20.69 1.78 -20.15
C PHE A 355 21.11 2.42 -21.49
N GLY A 356 20.89 3.73 -21.67
CA GLY A 356 21.10 4.41 -22.96
C GLY A 356 22.16 5.51 -22.97
N ILE A 357 22.55 6.08 -21.82
CA ILE A 357 23.49 7.23 -21.77
C ILE A 357 24.96 6.78 -21.82
N ASP A 358 25.33 5.75 -21.07
CA ASP A 358 26.75 5.37 -20.87
C ASP A 358 27.18 4.23 -21.80
N CYS A 359 27.25 4.52 -23.10
CA CYS A 359 27.59 3.53 -24.13
C CYS A 359 28.97 3.79 -24.73
N GLU A 360 29.72 2.70 -24.96
CA GLU A 360 31.06 2.76 -25.56
C GLU A 360 31.01 3.28 -27.01
N ASN A 361 29.94 2.97 -27.75
CA ASN A 361 29.79 3.26 -29.18
C ASN A 361 28.64 4.26 -29.47
N GLY A 362 28.60 5.40 -28.76
CA GLY A 362 27.62 6.47 -29.03
C GLY A 362 26.15 6.02 -28.80
N PRO A 363 25.19 6.33 -29.69
CA PRO A 363 23.75 6.06 -29.47
C PRO A 363 23.37 4.56 -29.57
N SER A 364 24.33 3.65 -29.71
CA SER A 364 24.09 2.23 -29.97
C SER A 364 23.20 1.56 -28.91
N CYS A 365 23.38 1.82 -27.60
CA CYS A 365 22.50 1.19 -26.61
C CYS A 365 21.09 1.78 -26.61
N PHE A 366 20.93 3.07 -26.95
CA PHE A 366 19.61 3.67 -27.11
C PHE A 366 18.85 2.98 -28.26
N ASN A 367 19.53 2.76 -29.38
CA ASN A 367 18.96 2.02 -30.51
C ASN A 367 18.63 0.57 -30.16
N VAL A 368 19.51 -0.13 -29.43
CA VAL A 368 19.25 -1.50 -28.95
C VAL A 368 18.07 -1.54 -27.98
N PHE A 369 17.95 -0.56 -27.07
CA PHE A 369 16.84 -0.44 -26.12
C PHE A 369 15.48 -0.32 -26.84
N PHE A 370 15.43 0.42 -27.96
CA PHE A 370 14.25 0.53 -28.82
C PHE A 370 14.19 -0.51 -29.95
N PHE A 371 14.95 -1.61 -29.82
CA PHE A 371 14.97 -2.75 -30.75
C PHE A 371 15.41 -2.45 -32.20
N GLN A 372 16.08 -1.32 -32.41
CA GLN A 372 16.60 -0.89 -33.71
C GLN A 372 17.91 -1.62 -34.06
N ASP A 373 18.83 -1.74 -33.09
CA ASP A 373 20.12 -2.42 -33.26
C ASP A 373 20.16 -3.81 -32.59
N LYS A 374 21.18 -4.63 -32.95
CA LYS A 374 21.29 -6.03 -32.49
C LYS A 374 22.00 -6.18 -31.15
N ASN A 375 23.11 -5.48 -30.94
CA ASN A 375 23.89 -5.54 -29.71
C ASN A 375 24.63 -4.23 -29.43
N ALA A 376 24.91 -3.97 -28.17
CA ALA A 376 25.69 -2.82 -27.72
C ALA A 376 26.42 -3.14 -26.42
N THR A 377 27.57 -2.50 -26.23
CA THR A 377 28.34 -2.58 -25.00
C THR A 377 28.05 -1.34 -24.15
N LEU A 378 27.43 -1.57 -22.99
CA LEU A 378 27.21 -0.56 -21.97
C LEU A 378 28.47 -0.48 -21.10
N SER A 379 29.00 0.72 -20.87
CA SER A 379 30.15 0.97 -19.99
C SER A 379 29.63 1.72 -18.78
N THR A 380 29.35 1.06 -17.66
CA THR A 380 28.45 1.61 -16.61
C THR A 380 29.13 2.64 -15.67
N GLY A 381 29.91 3.58 -16.22
CA GLY A 381 30.83 4.46 -15.50
C GLY A 381 30.25 5.60 -14.65
N THR A 382 28.94 5.90 -14.67
CA THR A 382 28.43 7.11 -13.97
C THR A 382 27.65 6.81 -12.68
N ILE A 383 27.10 5.61 -12.55
CA ILE A 383 26.23 5.20 -11.40
C ILE A 383 27.01 4.35 -10.36
N GLY A 384 28.32 4.18 -10.55
CA GLY A 384 29.19 3.40 -9.66
C GLY A 384 29.21 1.91 -9.97
N ILE A 385 28.92 1.50 -11.21
CA ILE A 385 29.01 0.11 -11.64
C ILE A 385 30.17 0.05 -12.64
N SER A 386 31.40 -0.27 -12.24
CA SER A 386 32.55 -0.25 -13.16
C SER A 386 32.59 -1.42 -14.16
N GLU A 387 31.43 -1.93 -14.58
CA GLU A 387 31.29 -3.15 -15.36
C GLU A 387 30.74 -2.89 -16.77
N GLN A 388 31.37 -3.55 -17.75
CA GLN A 388 30.92 -3.57 -19.13
C GLN A 388 29.85 -4.66 -19.29
N VAL A 389 28.65 -4.27 -19.73
CA VAL A 389 27.50 -5.17 -19.91
C VAL A 389 27.15 -5.26 -21.39
N ASP A 390 27.09 -6.47 -21.94
CA ASP A 390 26.64 -6.72 -23.32
C ASP A 390 25.10 -6.79 -23.32
N ILE A 391 24.48 -5.87 -24.06
CA ILE A 391 23.04 -5.77 -24.24
C ILE A 391 22.70 -6.30 -25.63
N ARG A 392 21.81 -7.30 -25.72
CA ARG A 392 21.43 -7.89 -27.00
C ARG A 392 19.93 -7.91 -27.25
N LYS A 393 19.61 -7.91 -28.55
CA LYS A 393 18.32 -8.29 -29.09
C LYS A 393 18.22 -9.82 -29.08
N PHE A 394 17.01 -10.27 -28.85
CA PHE A 394 16.58 -11.63 -28.63
C PHE A 394 17.11 -12.69 -29.63
N GLU A 395 17.81 -13.76 -29.16
CA GLU A 395 18.33 -14.87 -29.99
C GLU A 395 17.84 -16.31 -29.62
N SER A 396 17.06 -16.52 -28.55
CA SER A 396 16.80 -17.87 -27.99
C SER A 396 15.34 -18.40 -28.10
N CYS A 397 15.04 -19.55 -27.50
CA CYS A 397 13.85 -20.39 -27.78
C CYS A 397 12.48 -19.84 -27.30
N ASN A 398 12.42 -18.78 -26.47
CA ASN A 398 11.14 -18.16 -26.06
C ASN A 398 11.23 -16.64 -25.94
N SER A 399 11.03 -15.92 -27.04
CA SER A 399 11.00 -14.43 -27.12
C SER A 399 10.00 -13.81 -26.18
N LEU A 400 8.97 -14.57 -25.88
CA LEU A 400 7.85 -14.13 -25.09
C LEU A 400 8.04 -14.40 -23.60
N LEU A 401 9.07 -15.14 -23.15
CA LEU A 401 9.19 -15.54 -21.74
C LEU A 401 9.22 -14.34 -20.77
N PRO A 402 10.03 -13.28 -20.98
CA PRO A 402 10.02 -12.12 -20.07
C PRO A 402 8.66 -11.40 -20.07
N LEU A 403 7.97 -11.37 -21.22
CA LEU A 403 6.66 -10.76 -21.36
C LEU A 403 5.54 -11.61 -20.72
N ILE A 404 5.63 -12.94 -20.79
CA ILE A 404 4.74 -13.86 -20.08
C ILE A 404 4.91 -13.68 -18.57
N LEU A 405 6.16 -13.63 -18.07
CA LEU A 405 6.43 -13.40 -16.66
C LEU A 405 5.93 -12.04 -16.19
N ALA A 406 6.11 -10.98 -17.00
CA ALA A 406 5.51 -9.68 -16.74
C ALA A 406 3.97 -9.77 -16.68
N GLY A 407 3.34 -10.47 -17.61
CA GLY A 407 1.88 -10.69 -17.62
C GLY A 407 1.37 -11.43 -16.37
N VAL A 408 2.06 -12.49 -15.96
CA VAL A 408 1.75 -13.24 -14.72
C VAL A 408 1.91 -12.35 -13.49
N ASN A 409 2.97 -11.53 -13.44
CA ASN A 409 3.19 -10.57 -12.35
C ASN A 409 2.07 -9.52 -12.27
N ILE A 410 1.70 -8.92 -13.40
CA ILE A 410 0.65 -7.90 -13.47
C ILE A 410 -0.70 -8.51 -13.05
N LEU A 411 -1.04 -9.68 -13.57
CA LEU A 411 -2.31 -10.37 -13.26
C LEU A 411 -2.39 -10.75 -11.78
N SER A 412 -1.33 -11.38 -11.24
CA SER A 412 -1.28 -11.75 -9.83
C SER A 412 -1.34 -10.54 -8.90
N SER A 413 -0.63 -9.45 -9.23
CA SER A 413 -0.69 -8.19 -8.47
C SER A 413 -2.09 -7.57 -8.50
N ALA A 414 -2.75 -7.54 -9.66
CA ALA A 414 -4.10 -7.03 -9.81
C ALA A 414 -5.13 -7.87 -9.04
N MET A 415 -5.02 -9.20 -9.09
CA MET A 415 -5.85 -10.11 -8.31
C MET A 415 -5.63 -9.93 -6.81
N CYS A 416 -4.38 -9.82 -6.36
CA CYS A 416 -4.05 -9.56 -4.95
C CYS A 416 -4.70 -8.27 -4.45
N TYR A 417 -4.63 -7.18 -5.23
CA TYR A 417 -5.28 -5.92 -4.89
C TYR A 417 -6.81 -6.05 -4.80
N LYS A 418 -7.46 -6.71 -5.76
CA LYS A 418 -8.92 -6.88 -5.78
C LYS A 418 -9.41 -7.76 -4.63
N MET A 419 -8.74 -8.88 -4.36
CA MET A 419 -9.11 -9.78 -3.25
C MET A 419 -8.85 -9.14 -1.89
N SER A 420 -7.78 -8.36 -1.77
CA SER A 420 -7.50 -7.53 -0.59
C SER A 420 -8.61 -6.52 -0.33
N ALA A 421 -9.08 -5.83 -1.38
CA ALA A 421 -10.19 -4.89 -1.26
C ALA A 421 -11.49 -5.58 -0.83
N VAL A 422 -11.80 -6.76 -1.38
CA VAL A 422 -12.96 -7.56 -0.95
C VAL A 422 -12.84 -7.95 0.53
N ALA A 423 -11.66 -8.42 0.97
CA ALA A 423 -11.42 -8.77 2.36
C ALA A 423 -11.66 -7.59 3.33
N CYS A 424 -11.28 -6.38 2.93
CA CYS A 424 -11.55 -5.16 3.71
C CYS A 424 -13.05 -4.82 3.75
N LYS A 425 -13.77 -4.93 2.62
CA LYS A 425 -15.22 -4.67 2.54
C LYS A 425 -16.04 -5.60 3.43
N ILE A 426 -15.66 -6.87 3.53
CA ILE A 426 -16.34 -7.84 4.40
C ILE A 426 -15.87 -7.77 5.86
N LEU A 427 -15.06 -6.76 6.23
CA LEU A 427 -14.50 -6.57 7.57
C LEU A 427 -13.65 -7.78 8.06
N ALA A 428 -13.11 -8.59 7.15
CA ALA A 428 -12.19 -9.69 7.45
C ALA A 428 -10.72 -9.25 7.35
N GLN A 429 -10.46 -7.98 7.70
CA GLN A 429 -9.17 -7.32 7.48
C GLN A 429 -7.99 -8.02 8.20
N PRO A 430 -8.05 -8.38 9.50
CA PRO A 430 -6.92 -9.03 10.15
C PRO A 430 -6.58 -10.42 9.56
N PRO A 431 -7.52 -11.37 9.43
CA PRO A 431 -7.19 -12.72 8.97
C PRO A 431 -6.97 -12.82 7.46
N SER A 432 -7.67 -12.03 6.64
CA SER A 432 -7.69 -12.23 5.17
C SER A 432 -6.96 -11.15 4.38
N PHE A 433 -6.52 -10.07 5.01
CA PHE A 433 -5.75 -8.99 4.37
C PHE A 433 -4.40 -8.76 5.06
N ALA A 434 -4.39 -8.43 6.36
CA ALA A 434 -3.18 -8.05 7.08
C ALA A 434 -2.21 -9.24 7.24
N LEU A 435 -2.71 -10.38 7.72
CA LEU A 435 -1.93 -11.59 7.91
C LEU A 435 -1.29 -12.14 6.61
N PRO A 436 -2.03 -12.35 5.51
CA PRO A 436 -1.43 -12.89 4.29
C PRO A 436 -0.41 -11.91 3.68
N LEU A 437 -0.65 -10.60 3.74
CA LEU A 437 0.33 -9.61 3.25
C LEU A 437 1.62 -9.59 4.10
N ALA A 438 1.51 -9.72 5.43
CA ALA A 438 2.67 -9.83 6.30
C ALA A 438 3.47 -11.13 6.04
N LEU A 439 2.78 -12.25 5.79
CA LEU A 439 3.40 -13.54 5.48
C LEU A 439 3.97 -13.61 4.05
N THR A 440 3.57 -12.72 3.15
CA THR A 440 3.98 -12.78 1.74
C THR A 440 5.51 -12.72 1.57
N THR A 441 6.20 -11.81 2.27
CA THR A 441 7.66 -11.68 2.16
C THR A 441 8.42 -12.90 2.73
N PRO A 442 8.16 -13.40 3.96
CA PRO A 442 8.85 -14.59 4.46
C PRO A 442 8.54 -15.84 3.63
N VAL A 443 7.30 -16.00 3.14
CA VAL A 443 6.95 -17.12 2.24
C VAL A 443 7.66 -16.98 0.89
N THR A 444 7.79 -15.77 0.35
CA THR A 444 8.57 -15.52 -0.87
C THR A 444 10.04 -15.89 -0.66
N VAL A 445 10.64 -15.48 0.47
CA VAL A 445 12.02 -15.85 0.83
C VAL A 445 12.17 -17.37 0.88
N ALA A 446 11.29 -18.09 1.58
CA ALA A 446 11.32 -19.55 1.65
C ALA A 446 11.15 -20.21 0.27
N PHE A 447 10.24 -19.69 -0.56
CA PHE A 447 10.01 -20.17 -1.92
C PHE A 447 11.24 -19.98 -2.82
N VAL A 448 11.86 -18.80 -2.75
CA VAL A 448 13.06 -18.43 -3.50
C VAL A 448 14.27 -19.29 -3.09
N LEU A 449 14.46 -19.53 -1.78
CA LEU A 449 15.46 -20.48 -1.26
C LEU A 449 15.23 -21.89 -1.83
N GLY A 450 13.98 -22.35 -1.86
CA GLY A 450 13.60 -23.64 -2.44
C GLY A 450 13.91 -23.74 -3.93
N ILE A 451 13.65 -22.69 -4.72
CA ILE A 451 13.93 -22.68 -6.15
C ILE A 451 15.44 -22.70 -6.43
N TYR A 452 16.23 -21.87 -5.74
CA TYR A 452 17.67 -21.75 -5.99
C TYR A 452 18.50 -22.93 -5.47
N SER A 453 17.90 -23.81 -4.68
CA SER A 453 18.48 -25.14 -4.39
C SER A 453 18.47 -26.07 -5.61
N ARG A 454 17.75 -25.73 -6.69
CA ARG A 454 17.63 -26.54 -7.90
C ARG A 454 18.36 -25.89 -9.08
N GLN A 455 19.00 -26.72 -9.89
CA GLN A 455 19.81 -26.27 -11.03
C GLN A 455 19.00 -25.66 -12.17
N SER A 456 17.79 -26.15 -12.40
CA SER A 456 16.90 -25.59 -13.39
C SER A 456 15.45 -25.99 -13.12
N LEU A 457 14.51 -25.14 -13.50
CA LEU A 457 13.12 -25.53 -13.64
C LEU A 457 12.89 -25.79 -15.13
N THR A 458 12.71 -27.06 -15.48
CA THR A 458 12.19 -27.42 -16.80
C THR A 458 10.70 -27.13 -16.80
N MET A 459 10.27 -26.23 -17.70
CA MET A 459 8.84 -25.95 -17.84
C MET A 459 8.15 -27.20 -18.41
N PRO A 460 6.97 -27.62 -17.89
CA PRO A 460 6.29 -28.84 -18.34
C PRO A 460 5.79 -28.82 -19.80
N SER A 461 5.99 -27.72 -20.53
CA SER A 461 5.66 -27.61 -21.94
C SER A 461 6.79 -28.28 -22.74
N GLY A 462 6.48 -29.25 -23.60
CA GLY A 462 7.42 -30.09 -24.37
C GLY A 462 8.35 -29.37 -25.37
N SER A 463 8.80 -28.16 -25.07
CA SER A 463 9.67 -27.30 -25.88
C SER A 463 11.07 -27.12 -25.27
N GLY A 464 11.54 -28.02 -24.41
CA GLY A 464 12.95 -28.09 -23.97
C GLY A 464 13.55 -26.80 -23.38
N CYS A 465 12.72 -25.84 -22.96
CA CYS A 465 13.17 -24.53 -22.53
C CYS A 465 13.51 -24.56 -21.04
N VAL A 466 14.79 -24.30 -20.73
CA VAL A 466 15.34 -24.34 -19.39
C VAL A 466 15.45 -22.92 -18.87
N LEU A 467 14.69 -22.60 -17.80
CA LEU A 467 14.90 -21.36 -17.08
C LEU A 467 16.11 -21.54 -16.17
N ASN A 468 17.20 -20.86 -16.51
CA ASN A 468 18.44 -20.90 -15.74
C ASN A 468 18.31 -19.96 -14.54
N PHE A 469 18.14 -20.54 -13.36
CA PHE A 469 18.16 -19.80 -12.11
C PHE A 469 19.59 -19.66 -11.61
N PRO A 470 19.91 -18.60 -10.84
CA PRO A 470 21.13 -18.60 -10.05
C PRO A 470 21.17 -19.83 -9.13
N LEU A 471 22.29 -20.53 -9.19
CA LEU A 471 22.57 -21.76 -8.47
C LEU A 471 23.30 -21.46 -7.19
N TRP A 472 22.86 -22.02 -6.06
CA TRP A 472 23.67 -21.97 -4.85
C TRP A 472 24.92 -22.85 -4.99
N GLU A 473 26.09 -22.28 -4.73
CA GLU A 473 27.38 -22.98 -4.69
C GLU A 473 28.00 -22.90 -3.29
N GLY A 474 28.29 -24.05 -2.69
CA GLY A 474 28.85 -24.15 -1.34
C GLY A 474 27.81 -24.22 -0.21
N ASP A 475 28.28 -24.06 1.04
CA ASP A 475 27.42 -24.06 2.22
C ASP A 475 26.47 -22.83 2.25
N TYR A 476 25.30 -23.01 2.88
CA TYR A 476 24.27 -21.98 3.02
C TYR A 476 24.67 -20.89 4.02
N ASP A 477 25.79 -20.19 3.79
CA ASP A 477 26.23 -19.12 4.69
C ASP A 477 25.68 -17.77 4.19
N ILE A 478 24.50 -17.42 4.70
CA ILE A 478 23.92 -16.10 4.48
C ILE A 478 24.56 -15.15 5.49
N ALA A 479 25.16 -14.07 4.99
CA ALA A 479 25.71 -13.00 5.81
C ALA A 479 24.74 -12.61 6.94
N TRP A 480 25.19 -12.72 8.20
CA TRP A 480 24.36 -12.48 9.38
C TRP A 480 23.80 -11.05 9.40
N GLU A 481 24.52 -10.09 8.81
CA GLU A 481 24.11 -8.70 8.65
C GLU A 481 22.83 -8.58 7.83
N VAL A 482 22.71 -9.39 6.76
CA VAL A 482 21.54 -9.40 5.87
C VAL A 482 20.33 -9.99 6.57
N ILE A 483 20.50 -11.09 7.30
CA ILE A 483 19.41 -11.72 8.08
C ILE A 483 18.93 -10.76 9.17
N THR A 484 19.85 -10.21 9.95
CA THR A 484 19.52 -9.31 11.06
C THR A 484 18.87 -8.02 10.57
N ALA A 485 19.37 -7.44 9.48
CA ALA A 485 18.73 -6.28 8.85
C ALA A 485 17.34 -6.62 8.30
N GLY A 486 17.17 -7.78 7.66
CA GLY A 486 15.86 -8.26 7.19
C GLY A 486 14.84 -8.43 8.31
N ILE A 487 15.24 -9.04 9.43
CA ILE A 487 14.38 -9.21 10.62
C ILE A 487 14.02 -7.85 11.21
N MET A 488 14.99 -6.94 11.36
CA MET A 488 14.73 -5.59 11.87
C MET A 488 13.78 -4.80 10.96
N GLY A 489 13.99 -4.86 9.64
CA GLY A 489 13.09 -4.25 8.66
C GLY A 489 11.67 -4.81 8.75
N TYR A 490 11.52 -6.13 8.89
CA TYR A 490 10.24 -6.79 9.10
C TYR A 490 9.55 -6.33 10.40
N LEU A 491 10.28 -6.28 11.51
CA LEU A 491 9.75 -5.82 12.81
C LEU A 491 9.31 -4.35 12.74
N ALA A 492 10.13 -3.48 12.13
CA ALA A 492 9.77 -2.08 11.93
C ALA A 492 8.47 -1.94 11.11
N PHE A 493 8.34 -2.71 10.03
CA PHE A 493 7.13 -2.75 9.21
C PHE A 493 5.90 -3.20 10.00
N MET A 494 6.01 -4.29 10.78
CA MET A 494 4.90 -4.82 11.59
C MET A 494 4.47 -3.85 12.71
N LEU A 495 5.43 -3.20 13.35
CA LEU A 495 5.16 -2.20 14.39
C LEU A 495 4.51 -0.94 13.81
N LEU A 496 4.96 -0.47 12.64
CA LEU A 496 4.37 0.68 11.96
C LEU A 496 2.93 0.39 11.50
N THR A 497 2.69 -0.81 10.97
CA THR A 497 1.40 -1.21 10.40
C THR A 497 0.40 -1.75 11.43
N THR A 498 0.66 -1.68 12.74
CA THR A 498 -0.27 -2.20 13.77
C THR A 498 -1.70 -1.65 13.67
N HIS A 499 -1.88 -0.43 13.15
CA HIS A 499 -3.20 0.16 12.89
C HIS A 499 -4.03 -0.65 11.87
N VAL A 500 -3.38 -1.45 11.02
CA VAL A 500 -4.02 -2.35 10.06
C VAL A 500 -4.55 -3.62 10.75
N TRP A 501 -4.01 -3.99 11.90
CA TRP A 501 -4.36 -5.22 12.62
C TRP A 501 -5.50 -5.02 13.61
N VAL A 502 -5.71 -3.79 14.07
CA VAL A 502 -6.77 -3.42 15.01
C VAL A 502 -7.90 -2.74 14.23
N SER A 503 -8.97 -3.48 13.94
CA SER A 503 -10.16 -2.89 13.35
C SER A 503 -10.84 -2.01 14.40
N SER A 504 -10.84 -0.68 14.20
CA SER A 504 -11.56 0.26 15.07
C SER A 504 -13.08 0.14 14.98
N ASN A 505 -13.58 -0.54 13.94
CA ASN A 505 -15.00 -0.76 13.73
C ASN A 505 -15.37 -2.12 14.31
N GLU A 506 -15.66 -2.17 15.61
CA GLU A 506 -16.45 -3.24 16.18
C GLU A 506 -17.87 -3.11 15.64
N ARG A 507 -18.30 -4.04 14.79
CA ARG A 507 -19.74 -4.23 14.58
C ARG A 507 -20.05 -5.72 14.53
N MET A 508 -20.11 -6.29 15.73
CA MET A 508 -21.12 -7.26 16.17
C MET A 508 -21.17 -7.21 17.70
N GLN A 509 -21.59 -6.07 18.28
CA GLN A 509 -22.26 -6.18 19.57
C GLN A 509 -23.56 -6.93 19.29
N ARG A 510 -23.73 -8.07 19.97
CA ARG A 510 -25.05 -8.69 20.09
C ARG A 510 -25.98 -7.65 20.68
N GLU A 511 -27.11 -7.43 20.02
CA GLU A 511 -28.29 -6.87 20.67
C GLU A 511 -28.77 -7.89 21.69
N ASP A 512 -28.17 -7.88 22.88
CA ASP A 512 -28.77 -8.48 24.07
C ASP A 512 -29.46 -7.33 24.83
N LYS A 513 -30.76 -7.15 24.55
CA LYS A 513 -31.71 -6.48 25.45
C LYS A 513 -32.97 -7.31 25.57
#